data_AF-A0AAP9UU84-F1
#
_entry.id   AF-A0AAP9UU84-F1
#
_cell.length_a   1.000
_cell.length_b   1.000
_cell.length_c   1.000
_cell.angle_alpha   90.00
_cell.angle_beta   90.00
_cell.angle_gamma   90.00
#
_symmetry.space_group_name_H-M   'P 1'
#
loop_
_entity.id
_entity.type
_entity.pdbx_description
1 polymer ?
#
loop_
_entity_poly.entity_id
_entity_poly.type
_entity_poly.pdbx_seq_one_letter_code
_entity_poly.pdbx_strand_id
1 'polypeptide(L)'
;MPWSMEDYPASLKHLDKPVKKKAIEIANAMVDEGYDESRAIPIATSQAKEWADNRSKSELKSYAEKADETKRGDSGSSSRPELAEKCEHVIKHEKGWAVKAEDAKRASEVKDTKAEAVERAKEIAENKGTAVVVHKKDGSVERKIRMN
;
A
#
# COMPACT_ATOMS: atom_id res chain seq x y z
N MET A 1 10.93 -6.66 -12.67
CA MET A 1 11.33 -5.76 -11.56
C MET A 1 10.62 -4.42 -11.73
N PRO A 2 10.11 -3.80 -10.66
CA PRO A 2 9.31 -2.59 -10.83
C PRO A 2 10.17 -1.31 -10.94
N TRP A 3 10.09 -0.66 -12.11
CA TRP A 3 10.86 0.52 -12.51
C TRP A 3 10.55 1.77 -11.67
N SER A 4 11.49 2.72 -11.64
CA SER A 4 11.39 4.00 -10.93
C SER A 4 11.88 5.16 -11.81
N MET A 5 11.70 6.41 -11.37
CA MET A 5 12.23 7.58 -12.09
C MET A 5 13.76 7.65 -12.11
N GLU A 6 14.44 6.84 -11.31
CA GLU A 6 15.90 6.71 -11.26
C GLU A 6 16.40 5.44 -11.97
N ASP A 7 15.53 4.43 -12.11
CA ASP A 7 15.85 3.12 -12.68
C ASP A 7 14.72 2.63 -13.60
N TYR A 8 14.84 2.96 -14.89
CA TYR A 8 13.84 2.73 -15.93
C TYR A 8 14.50 2.21 -17.23
N PRO A 9 13.75 1.53 -18.11
CA PRO A 9 14.32 0.97 -19.34
C PRO A 9 14.73 2.09 -20.31
N ALA A 10 15.76 1.83 -21.12
CA ALA A 10 16.35 2.80 -22.03
C ALA A 10 15.33 3.45 -23.00
N SER A 11 14.26 2.72 -23.35
CA SER A 11 13.15 3.22 -24.18
C SER A 11 12.42 4.43 -23.59
N LEU A 12 12.41 4.60 -22.26
CA LEU A 12 11.75 5.73 -21.60
C LEU A 12 12.65 6.95 -21.46
N LYS A 13 13.98 6.84 -21.70
CA LYS A 13 14.98 7.88 -21.42
C LYS A 13 14.64 9.25 -22.03
N HIS A 14 14.12 9.26 -23.25
CA HIS A 14 13.84 10.46 -24.03
C HIS A 14 12.43 11.03 -23.85
N LEU A 15 11.61 10.45 -22.96
CA LEU A 15 10.27 10.95 -22.68
C LEU A 15 10.31 12.12 -21.69
N ASP A 16 9.37 13.06 -21.85
CA ASP A 16 9.15 14.14 -20.90
C ASP A 16 8.91 13.60 -19.48
N LYS A 17 9.40 14.31 -18.46
CA LYS A 17 9.30 13.91 -17.04
C LYS A 17 7.88 13.45 -16.62
N PRO A 18 6.78 14.16 -16.93
CA PRO A 18 5.42 13.69 -16.61
C PRO A 18 5.02 12.41 -17.36
N VAL A 19 5.35 12.31 -18.65
CA VAL A 19 5.03 11.16 -19.50
C VAL A 19 5.81 9.93 -19.05
N LYS A 20 7.11 10.09 -18.78
CA LYS A 20 8.00 9.05 -18.24
C LYS A 20 7.46 8.49 -16.93
N LYS A 21 7.08 9.38 -15.99
CA LYS A 21 6.50 8.98 -14.70
C LYS A 21 5.22 8.18 -14.89
N LYS A 22 4.30 8.66 -15.74
CA LYS A 22 3.04 7.97 -15.99
C LYS A 22 3.24 6.62 -16.68
N ALA A 23 4.20 6.53 -17.60
CA ALA A 23 4.55 5.28 -18.27
C ALA A 23 5.12 4.25 -17.29
N ILE A 24 5.99 4.66 -16.36
CA ILE A 24 6.51 3.78 -15.30
C ILE A 24 5.38 3.27 -14.39
N GLU A 25 4.46 4.15 -13.98
CA GLU A 25 3.29 3.81 -13.15
C GLU A 25 2.42 2.72 -13.81
N ILE A 26 2.06 2.93 -15.08
CA ILE A 26 1.22 1.98 -15.83
C ILE A 26 1.98 0.68 -16.09
N ALA A 27 3.25 0.75 -16.49
CA ALA A 27 4.05 -0.44 -16.80
C ALA A 27 4.24 -1.33 -15.56
N ASN A 28 4.48 -0.73 -14.39
CA ASN A 28 4.57 -1.48 -13.13
C ASN A 28 3.23 -2.17 -12.79
N ALA A 29 2.10 -1.47 -12.93
CA ALA A 29 0.78 -2.06 -12.69
C ALA A 29 0.51 -3.25 -13.63
N MET A 30 0.87 -3.13 -14.91
CA MET A 30 0.74 -4.23 -15.86
C MET A 30 1.62 -5.43 -15.48
N VAL A 31 2.86 -5.19 -15.07
CA VAL A 31 3.75 -6.28 -14.63
C VAL A 31 3.22 -6.95 -13.35
N ASP A 32 2.66 -6.19 -12.42
CA ASP A 32 2.01 -6.73 -11.21
C ASP A 32 0.78 -7.60 -11.55
N GLU A 33 0.07 -7.27 -12.64
CA GLU A 33 -1.02 -8.08 -13.20
C GLU A 33 -0.54 -9.31 -14.01
N GLY A 34 0.78 -9.51 -14.13
CA GLY A 34 1.39 -10.65 -14.81
C GLY A 34 1.67 -10.44 -16.30
N TYR A 35 1.62 -9.19 -16.80
CA TYR A 35 2.03 -8.88 -18.17
C TYR A 35 3.55 -8.95 -18.31
N ASP A 36 4.01 -9.44 -19.47
CA ASP A 36 5.43 -9.42 -19.81
C ASP A 36 5.96 -7.98 -19.97
N GLU A 37 7.16 -7.73 -19.45
CA GLU A 37 7.80 -6.42 -19.46
C GLU A 37 7.93 -5.84 -20.89
N SER A 38 8.22 -6.69 -21.88
CA SER A 38 8.34 -6.26 -23.28
C SER A 38 7.02 -5.78 -23.90
N ARG A 39 5.89 -6.23 -23.35
CA ARG A 39 4.53 -5.80 -23.74
C ARG A 39 4.05 -4.63 -22.90
N ALA A 40 4.37 -4.62 -21.61
CA ALA A 40 3.99 -3.56 -20.68
C ALA A 40 4.58 -2.21 -21.09
N ILE A 41 5.87 -2.17 -21.45
CA ILE A 41 6.58 -0.91 -21.74
C ILE A 41 5.96 -0.14 -22.93
N PRO A 42 5.71 -0.74 -24.11
CA PRO A 42 5.12 -0.01 -25.24
C PRO A 42 3.68 0.45 -24.97
N ILE A 43 2.87 -0.40 -24.34
CA ILE A 43 1.47 -0.11 -24.02
C ILE A 43 1.40 1.05 -23.03
N ALA A 44 2.18 0.97 -21.95
CA ALA A 44 2.26 2.02 -20.94
C ALA A 44 2.77 3.35 -21.52
N THR A 45 3.74 3.30 -22.44
CA THR A 45 4.24 4.50 -23.14
C THR A 45 3.14 5.15 -23.99
N SER A 46 2.33 4.36 -24.70
CA SER A 46 1.20 4.88 -25.49
C SER A 46 0.18 5.57 -24.60
N GLN A 47 -0.28 4.89 -23.55
CA GLN A 47 -1.27 5.44 -22.61
C GLN A 47 -0.77 6.69 -21.89
N ALA A 48 0.53 6.74 -21.55
CA ALA A 48 1.12 7.90 -20.90
C ALA A 48 1.19 9.13 -21.82
N LYS A 49 1.41 8.93 -23.12
CA LYS A 49 1.37 10.02 -24.11
C LYS A 49 -0.05 10.54 -24.29
N GLU A 50 -1.03 9.65 -24.47
CA GLU A 50 -2.44 10.02 -24.59
C GLU A 50 -2.95 10.77 -23.35
N TRP A 51 -2.51 10.35 -22.16
CA TRP A 51 -2.82 11.05 -20.92
C TRP A 51 -2.25 12.48 -20.90
N ALA A 52 -1.03 12.68 -21.42
CA ALA A 52 -0.39 13.98 -21.45
C ALA A 52 -1.00 14.91 -22.51
N ASP A 53 -1.37 14.38 -23.67
CA ASP A 53 -1.99 15.15 -24.76
C ASP A 53 -3.38 15.69 -24.37
N ASN A 54 -4.11 14.96 -23.52
CA ASN A 54 -5.43 15.34 -23.04
C ASN A 54 -5.42 16.27 -21.80
N ARG A 55 -4.25 16.70 -21.30
CA ARG A 55 -4.12 17.48 -20.06
C ARG A 55 -3.44 18.83 -20.25
N SER A 56 -3.77 19.78 -19.39
CA SER A 56 -3.16 21.12 -19.43
C SER A 56 -1.72 21.09 -18.91
N LYS A 57 -0.85 21.96 -19.45
CA LYS A 57 0.59 22.02 -19.10
C LYS A 57 0.84 22.29 -17.61
N SER A 58 -0.07 23.00 -16.93
CA SER A 58 -0.02 23.26 -15.48
C SER A 58 -0.29 22.00 -14.66
N GLU A 59 -1.24 21.17 -15.07
CA GLU A 59 -1.54 19.89 -14.42
C GLU A 59 -0.37 18.91 -14.58
N LEU A 60 0.23 18.85 -15.77
CA LEU A 60 1.41 18.02 -16.03
C LEU A 60 2.60 18.43 -15.16
N LYS A 61 2.82 19.73 -14.97
CA LYS A 61 3.88 20.24 -14.10
C LYS A 61 3.66 19.82 -12.64
N SER A 62 2.44 20.01 -12.13
CA SER A 62 2.09 19.59 -10.76
C SER A 62 2.26 18.08 -10.53
N TYR A 63 1.99 17.27 -11.54
CA TYR A 63 2.15 15.81 -11.49
C TYR A 63 3.63 15.40 -11.54
N ALA A 64 4.45 16.09 -12.32
CA ALA A 64 5.89 15.88 -12.42
C ALA A 64 6.67 16.39 -11.20
N GLU A 65 6.19 17.43 -10.52
CA GLU A 65 6.80 17.94 -9.27
C GLU A 65 6.54 16.99 -8.09
N LYS A 66 5.37 16.34 -8.05
CA LYS A 66 5.09 15.23 -7.12
C LYS A 66 5.92 13.96 -7.39
N ALA A 67 6.91 13.99 -8.30
CA ALA A 67 7.74 12.84 -8.64
C ALA A 67 8.83 12.54 -7.60
N ASP A 68 9.23 13.51 -6.79
CA ASP A 68 10.24 13.29 -5.73
C ASP A 68 9.73 12.34 -4.63
N GLU A 69 8.41 12.19 -4.52
CA GLU A 69 7.77 11.22 -3.63
C GLU A 69 7.72 9.79 -4.23
N THR A 70 8.22 9.56 -5.45
CA THR A 70 8.28 8.21 -6.05
C THR A 70 9.55 7.45 -5.70
N LYS A 71 10.05 7.59 -4.47
CA LYS A 71 10.58 6.39 -3.80
C LYS A 71 9.39 5.46 -3.60
N ARG A 72 9.57 4.15 -3.72
CA ARG A 72 8.58 3.17 -3.23
C ARG A 72 8.53 3.27 -1.70
N GLY A 73 7.99 4.36 -1.19
CA GLY A 73 7.44 4.48 0.14
C GLY A 73 5.98 4.10 0.01
N ASP A 74 5.71 2.81 0.07
CA ASP A 74 4.45 2.29 0.62
C ASP A 74 3.19 3.11 0.27
N SER A 75 2.84 3.16 -1.02
CA SER A 75 1.57 3.72 -1.45
C SER A 75 0.83 2.70 -2.31
N GLY A 76 0.04 1.86 -1.64
CA GLY A 76 -1.19 1.35 -2.24
C GLY A 76 -1.23 -0.12 -2.66
N SER A 77 -0.18 -0.92 -2.44
CA SER A 77 -0.39 -2.37 -2.44
C SER A 77 -0.97 -2.77 -1.08
N SER A 78 -2.13 -3.42 -1.10
CA SER A 78 -2.85 -3.97 0.05
C SER A 78 -2.06 -5.06 0.80
N SER A 79 -0.86 -5.40 0.34
CA SER A 79 0.01 -6.40 0.95
C SER A 79 1.28 -5.73 1.44
N ARG A 80 1.25 -5.17 2.66
CA ARG A 80 2.45 -4.89 3.46
C ARG A 80 2.91 -6.22 4.07
N PRO A 81 3.88 -6.94 3.48
CA PRO A 81 4.22 -8.28 3.94
C PRO A 81 4.79 -8.23 5.36
N GLU A 82 5.45 -7.12 5.75
CA GLU A 82 5.96 -6.94 7.10
C GLU A 82 4.85 -6.95 8.17
N LEU A 83 3.60 -6.60 7.83
CA LEU A 83 2.48 -6.67 8.77
C LEU A 83 2.02 -8.11 9.04
N ALA A 84 2.48 -9.09 8.25
CA ALA A 84 2.20 -10.50 8.50
C ALA A 84 2.94 -11.01 9.75
N GLU A 85 4.13 -10.47 10.04
CA GLU A 85 4.94 -10.85 11.22
C GLU A 85 4.57 -10.02 12.46
N LYS A 86 3.67 -9.04 12.30
CA LYS A 86 3.26 -8.11 13.35
C LYS A 86 2.09 -8.66 14.17
N CYS A 87 2.06 -8.27 15.44
CA CYS A 87 1.00 -8.65 16.35
C CYS A 87 -0.29 -7.84 16.09
N GLU A 88 -1.44 -8.40 16.45
CA GLU A 88 -2.73 -7.74 16.31
C GLU A 88 -3.09 -6.96 17.57
N HIS A 89 -3.49 -5.70 17.42
CA HIS A 89 -3.91 -4.83 18.50
C HIS A 89 -5.44 -4.70 18.52
N VAL A 90 -6.02 -4.85 19.69
CA VAL A 90 -7.44 -4.57 19.95
C VAL A 90 -7.54 -3.25 20.72
N ILE A 91 -7.98 -2.20 20.03
CA ILE A 91 -8.02 -0.83 20.55
C ILE A 91 -9.43 -0.26 20.53
N LYS A 92 -9.70 0.70 21.43
CA LYS A 92 -10.98 1.43 21.40
C LYS A 92 -11.05 2.25 20.11
N HIS A 93 -12.19 2.18 19.44
CA HIS A 93 -12.51 2.92 18.23
C HIS A 93 -13.83 3.69 18.42
N GLU A 94 -14.10 4.73 17.64
CA GLU A 94 -15.32 5.53 17.77
C GLU A 94 -16.58 4.67 17.68
N LYS A 95 -16.62 3.75 16.70
CA LYS A 95 -17.74 2.83 16.44
C LYS A 95 -17.73 1.52 17.24
N GLY A 96 -16.77 1.32 18.16
CA GLY A 96 -16.64 0.04 18.87
C GLY A 96 -15.21 -0.29 19.26
N TRP A 97 -14.71 -1.44 18.83
CA TRP A 97 -13.37 -1.96 19.05
C TRP A 97 -12.72 -2.36 17.74
N ALA A 98 -11.57 -1.76 17.43
CA ALA A 98 -10.85 -2.02 16.21
C ALA A 98 -9.78 -3.11 16.43
N VAL A 99 -9.68 -4.03 15.49
CA VAL A 99 -8.56 -4.95 15.32
C VAL A 99 -7.62 -4.35 14.28
N LYS A 100 -6.34 -4.27 14.61
CA LYS A 100 -5.35 -3.58 13.79
C LYS A 100 -3.98 -4.19 13.98
N ALA A 101 -3.28 -4.52 12.88
CA ALA A 101 -1.89 -4.94 12.96
C ALA A 101 -1.00 -3.81 13.53
N GLU A 102 0.01 -4.18 14.32
CA GLU A 102 1.03 -3.25 14.82
C GLU A 102 1.63 -2.45 13.65
N ASP A 103 1.83 -1.15 13.83
CA ASP A 103 2.30 -0.20 12.79
C ASP A 103 1.38 0.01 11.56
N ALA A 104 0.21 -0.63 11.50
CA ALA A 104 -0.75 -0.37 10.43
C ALA A 104 -1.28 1.07 10.49
N LYS A 105 -1.73 1.61 9.36
CA LYS A 105 -2.43 2.91 9.33
C LYS A 105 -3.94 2.77 9.53
N ARG A 106 -4.49 1.60 9.22
CA ARG A 106 -5.94 1.32 9.16
C ARG A 106 -6.26 0.13 10.05
N ALA A 107 -7.47 0.09 10.60
CA ALA A 107 -7.98 -1.12 11.25
C ALA A 107 -8.22 -2.19 10.19
N SER A 108 -7.91 -3.44 10.52
CA SER A 108 -8.29 -4.63 9.76
C SER A 108 -9.81 -4.83 9.83
N GLU A 109 -10.38 -4.63 11.02
CA GLU A 109 -11.82 -4.77 11.26
C GLU A 109 -12.26 -3.95 12.47
N VAL A 110 -13.54 -3.59 12.54
CA VAL A 110 -14.15 -2.96 13.73
C VAL A 110 -15.35 -3.79 14.16
N LYS A 111 -15.39 -4.16 15.43
CA LYS A 111 -16.50 -4.89 16.06
C LYS A 111 -17.21 -4.00 17.07
N ASP A 112 -18.45 -4.32 17.40
CA ASP A 112 -19.23 -3.55 18.37
C ASP A 112 -18.69 -3.77 19.80
N THR A 113 -18.35 -5.01 20.14
CA THR A 113 -17.85 -5.36 21.47
C THR A 113 -16.35 -5.70 21.50
N LYS A 114 -15.75 -5.54 22.69
CA LYS A 114 -14.34 -5.90 22.92
C LYS A 114 -14.10 -7.39 22.73
N ALA A 115 -15.06 -8.22 23.16
CA ALA A 115 -14.95 -9.67 23.11
C ALA A 115 -14.82 -10.16 21.66
N GLU A 116 -15.71 -9.69 20.78
CA GLU A 116 -15.67 -10.02 19.35
C GLU A 116 -14.39 -9.55 18.67
N ALA A 117 -13.90 -8.34 19.01
CA ALA A 117 -12.63 -7.86 18.47
C ALA A 117 -11.44 -8.71 18.95
N VAL A 118 -11.45 -9.19 20.19
CA VAL A 118 -10.41 -10.10 20.72
C VAL A 118 -10.46 -11.46 20.02
N GLU A 119 -11.64 -12.02 19.82
CA GLU A 119 -11.81 -13.27 19.08
C GLU A 119 -11.27 -13.14 17.66
N ARG A 120 -11.69 -12.09 16.95
CA ARG A 120 -11.21 -11.82 15.59
C ARG A 120 -9.70 -11.61 15.51
N ALA A 121 -9.13 -10.89 16.49
CA ALA A 121 -7.69 -10.69 16.56
C ALA A 121 -6.92 -12.00 16.80
N LYS A 122 -7.48 -12.94 17.58
CA LYS A 122 -6.88 -14.26 17.79
C LYS A 122 -6.86 -15.07 16.51
N GLU A 123 -7.97 -15.14 15.77
CA GLU A 123 -8.01 -15.85 14.48
C GLU A 123 -6.93 -15.35 13.53
N ILE A 124 -6.74 -14.02 13.46
CA ILE A 124 -5.72 -13.42 12.60
C ILE A 124 -4.31 -13.74 13.13
N ALA A 125 -4.09 -13.63 14.44
CA ALA A 125 -2.80 -13.93 15.05
C ALA A 125 -2.43 -15.41 14.94
N GLU A 126 -3.39 -16.34 15.04
CA GLU A 126 -3.17 -17.78 14.84
C GLU A 126 -2.73 -18.07 13.41
N ASN A 127 -3.42 -17.50 12.42
CA ASN A 127 -3.03 -17.64 11.01
C ASN A 127 -1.65 -17.05 10.70
N LYS A 128 -1.24 -16.02 11.44
CA LYS A 128 0.08 -15.36 11.31
C LYS A 128 1.18 -15.99 12.16
N GLY A 129 0.84 -16.81 13.15
CA GLY A 129 1.79 -17.24 14.19
C GLY A 129 2.29 -16.08 15.08
N THR A 130 1.47 -15.05 15.31
CA THR A 130 1.84 -13.86 16.08
C THR A 130 1.05 -13.77 17.40
N ALA A 131 1.07 -12.60 18.05
CA ALA A 131 0.40 -12.36 19.32
C ALA A 131 -0.76 -11.37 19.17
N VAL A 132 -1.61 -11.29 20.20
CA VAL A 132 -2.66 -10.28 20.34
C VAL A 132 -2.34 -9.37 21.52
N VAL A 133 -2.38 -8.05 21.31
CA VAL A 133 -2.25 -7.03 22.35
C VAL A 133 -3.62 -6.38 22.56
N VAL A 134 -4.17 -6.55 23.75
CA VAL A 134 -5.49 -6.02 24.09
C VAL A 134 -5.30 -4.73 24.89
N HIS A 135 -5.90 -3.64 24.43
CA HIS A 135 -5.86 -2.35 25.11
C HIS A 135 -7.12 -2.11 25.96
N LYS A 136 -7.02 -1.19 26.92
CA LYS A 136 -8.14 -0.60 27.64
C LYS A 136 -8.75 0.57 26.84
N LYS A 137 -9.85 1.13 27.34
CA LYS A 137 -10.50 2.31 26.73
C LYS A 137 -9.62 3.56 26.72
N ASP A 138 -8.70 3.68 27.66
CA ASP A 138 -7.72 4.76 27.77
C ASP A 138 -6.49 4.57 26.86
N GLY A 139 -6.44 3.47 26.10
CA GLY A 139 -5.33 3.13 25.20
C GLY A 139 -4.16 2.40 25.87
N SER A 140 -4.15 2.25 27.20
CA SER A 140 -3.13 1.47 27.90
C SER A 140 -3.25 -0.03 27.59
N VAL A 141 -2.14 -0.76 27.63
CA VAL A 141 -2.15 -2.21 27.42
C VAL A 141 -2.82 -2.89 28.62
N GLU A 142 -3.84 -3.69 28.35
CA GLU A 142 -4.51 -4.53 29.35
C GLU A 142 -3.82 -5.88 29.51
N ARG A 143 -3.55 -6.56 28.39
CA ARG A 143 -2.88 -7.86 28.36
C ARG A 143 -2.35 -8.21 26.97
N LYS A 144 -1.38 -9.13 26.92
CA LYS A 144 -0.85 -9.73 25.69
C LYS A 144 -1.09 -11.23 25.69
N ILE A 145 -1.63 -11.76 24.60
CA ILE A 145 -1.92 -13.18 24.40
C ILE A 145 -0.98 -13.69 23.31
N ARG A 146 -0.15 -14.69 23.60
CA ARG A 146 0.75 -15.30 22.61
C ARG A 146 0.06 -16.54 22.02
N MET A 147 -0.03 -16.62 20.70
CA MET A 147 -0.45 -17.86 20.03
C MET A 147 0.78 -18.77 19.95
N ASN A 148 0.58 -20.07 20.03
CA ASN A 148 1.64 -21.06 20.28
C ASN A 148 1.55 -22.24 19.33
#